data_AF-A0A0Q4XD45-F1
#
_entry.id   AF-A0A0Q4XD45-F1
#
_cell.length_a   1.000
_cell.length_b   1.000
_cell.length_c   1.000
_cell.angle_alpha   90.00
_cell.angle_beta   90.00
_cell.angle_gamma   90.00
#
_symmetry.space_group_name_H-M   'P 1'
#
loop_
_entity.id
_entity.type
_entity.pdbx_description
1 polymer ?
#
loop_
_entity_poly.entity_id
_entity_poly.type
_entity_poly.pdbx_seq_one_letter_code
_entity_poly.pdbx_strand_id
1 'polypeptide(L)'
;MKNLTITLEEDLFAWARVEAAKRGQSLSRFVSQALADRRTPEVADQLAALSAFLDGPGWSGVSENLPRREELYDRPAVLRYEPAGLRHGSGGG
;
A
#
# COMPACT_ATOMS: atom_id res chain seq x y z
N MET A 1 -24.93 -18.35 12.15
CA MET A 1 -23.74 -19.24 12.17
C MET A 1 -24.07 -20.48 11.34
N LYS A 2 -23.10 -21.06 10.64
CA LYS A 2 -23.27 -22.32 9.89
C LYS A 2 -22.33 -23.37 10.47
N ASN A 3 -22.76 -24.63 10.54
CA ASN A 3 -21.95 -25.74 11.06
C ASN A 3 -21.19 -26.39 9.91
N LEU A 4 -19.91 -26.67 10.13
CA LEU A 4 -19.02 -27.35 9.19
C LEU A 4 -18.33 -28.49 9.93
N THR A 5 -18.48 -29.71 9.43
CA THR A 5 -17.72 -30.88 9.90
C THR A 5 -16.51 -31.05 9.00
N ILE A 6 -15.32 -31.14 9.58
CA ILE A 6 -14.06 -31.36 8.87
C ILE A 6 -13.34 -32.55 9.49
N THR A 7 -12.69 -33.36 8.66
CA THR A 7 -11.74 -34.38 9.11
C THR A 7 -10.36 -33.76 9.15
N LEU A 8 -9.61 -34.00 10.22
CA LEU A 8 -8.25 -33.52 10.41
C LEU A 8 -7.37 -34.72 10.78
N GLU A 9 -6.08 -34.63 10.42
CA GLU A 9 -5.06 -35.52 10.97
C GLU A 9 -5.01 -35.36 12.50
N GLU A 10 -4.80 -36.47 13.21
CA GLU A 10 -4.80 -36.50 14.69
C GLU A 10 -3.81 -35.48 15.28
N ASP A 11 -2.59 -35.46 14.75
CA ASP A 11 -1.53 -34.53 15.20
C ASP A 11 -1.93 -33.07 15.01
N LEU A 12 -2.59 -32.74 13.89
CA LEU A 12 -3.07 -31.40 13.60
C LEU A 12 -4.21 -31.00 14.56
N PHE A 13 -5.11 -31.93 14.87
CA PHE A 13 -6.18 -31.70 15.83
C PHE A 13 -5.64 -31.45 17.24
N ALA A 14 -4.68 -32.26 17.70
CA ALA A 14 -4.03 -32.10 18.98
C ALA A 14 -3.31 -30.75 19.10
N TRP A 15 -2.51 -30.40 18.08
CA TRP A 15 -1.83 -29.10 18.00
C TRP A 15 -2.83 -27.94 18.04
N ALA A 16 -3.88 -27.98 17.21
CA ALA A 16 -4.85 -26.89 17.12
C ALA A 16 -5.60 -26.69 18.44
N ARG A 17 -5.88 -27.76 19.19
CA ARG A 17 -6.51 -27.70 20.51
C ARG A 17 -5.60 -27.01 21.54
N VAL A 18 -4.32 -27.35 21.56
CA VAL A 18 -3.34 -26.71 22.45
C VAL A 18 -3.19 -25.23 22.10
N GLU A 19 -3.09 -24.90 20.83
CA GLU A 19 -2.97 -23.51 20.36
C GLU A 19 -4.20 -22.65 20.65
N ALA A 20 -5.39 -23.22 20.55
CA ALA A 20 -6.62 -22.56 20.95
C ALA A 20 -6.65 -22.29 22.46
N ALA A 21 -6.24 -23.27 23.27
CA ALA A 21 -6.17 -23.15 24.73
C ALA A 21 -5.14 -22.09 25.18
N LYS A 22 -3.96 -22.05 24.56
CA LYS A 22 -2.94 -21.01 24.81
C LYS A 22 -3.47 -19.59 24.59
N ARG A 23 -4.37 -19.43 23.62
CA ARG A 23 -5.04 -18.16 23.29
C ARG A 23 -6.33 -17.91 24.09
N GLY A 24 -6.71 -18.82 24.99
CA GLY A 24 -7.92 -18.71 25.81
C GLY A 24 -9.23 -18.75 25.00
N GLN A 25 -9.23 -19.41 23.84
CA GLN A 25 -10.38 -19.45 22.93
C GLN A 25 -10.78 -20.88 22.55
N SER A 26 -12.01 -21.04 22.08
CA SER A 26 -12.48 -22.34 21.59
C SER A 26 -11.78 -22.75 20.29
N LEU A 27 -11.70 -24.06 20.04
CA LEU A 27 -11.13 -24.59 18.80
C LEU A 27 -11.88 -24.08 17.57
N SER A 28 -13.20 -24.01 17.62
CA SER A 28 -14.02 -23.46 16.52
C SER A 28 -13.69 -21.99 16.23
N ARG A 29 -13.50 -21.17 17.27
CA ARG A 29 -13.11 -19.76 17.12
C ARG A 29 -11.70 -19.64 16.54
N PHE A 30 -10.76 -20.45 17.04
CA PHE A 30 -9.40 -20.51 16.52
C PHE A 30 -9.34 -20.86 15.03
N VAL A 31 -10.02 -21.92 14.61
CA VAL A 31 -10.05 -22.33 13.19
C VAL A 31 -10.76 -21.27 12.34
N SER A 32 -11.86 -20.70 12.82
CA SER A 32 -12.58 -19.65 12.08
C SER A 32 -11.72 -18.42 11.85
N GLN A 33 -10.90 -18.02 12.84
CA GLN A 33 -10.01 -16.88 12.72
C GLN A 33 -8.86 -17.17 11.77
N ALA A 34 -8.21 -18.35 11.89
CA ALA A 34 -7.16 -18.76 10.95
C ALA A 34 -7.65 -18.81 9.48
N LEU A 35 -8.91 -19.21 9.25
CA LEU A 35 -9.52 -19.17 7.92
C LEU A 35 -9.85 -17.75 7.47
N ALA A 36 -10.31 -16.87 8.37
CA ALA A 36 -10.55 -15.47 8.07
C ALA A 36 -9.24 -14.76 7.69
N ASP A 37 -8.17 -14.98 8.45
CA ASP A 37 -6.85 -14.40 8.20
C ASP A 37 -6.32 -14.81 6.82
N ARG A 38 -6.53 -16.08 6.42
CA ARG A 38 -6.19 -16.57 5.06
C ARG A 38 -7.09 -16.02 3.95
N ARG A 39 -8.31 -15.61 4.28
CA ARG A 39 -9.26 -15.03 3.32
C ARG A 39 -8.99 -13.55 3.09
N THR A 40 -8.35 -12.87 4.05
CA THR A 40 -7.90 -11.49 3.87
C THR A 40 -6.93 -11.46 2.70
N PRO A 41 -7.22 -10.69 1.63
CA PRO A 41 -6.48 -10.71 0.37
C PRO A 41 -5.12 -10.01 0.49
N GLU A 42 -4.31 -10.30 1.51
CA GLU A 42 -3.05 -9.59 1.73
C GLU A 42 -2.06 -9.80 0.57
N VAL A 43 -2.17 -10.87 -0.22
CA VAL A 43 -1.29 -11.11 -1.37
C VAL A 43 -1.91 -10.69 -2.71
N ALA A 44 -3.23 -10.75 -2.86
CA ALA A 44 -3.91 -10.34 -4.09
C ALA A 44 -4.08 -8.81 -4.16
N ASP A 45 -4.33 -8.15 -3.01
CA ASP A 45 -4.51 -6.70 -2.97
C ASP A 45 -3.19 -5.93 -3.00
N GLN A 46 -2.08 -6.47 -2.50
CA GLN A 46 -0.83 -5.70 -2.47
C GLN A 46 -0.28 -5.43 -3.88
N LEU A 47 -0.27 -6.43 -4.77
CA LEU A 47 0.15 -6.24 -6.16
C LEU A 47 -0.86 -5.40 -6.95
N ALA A 48 -2.16 -5.59 -6.71
CA ALA A 48 -3.19 -4.79 -7.36
C ALA A 48 -3.17 -3.32 -6.91
N ALA A 49 -2.99 -3.06 -5.61
CA ALA A 49 -2.85 -1.73 -5.04
C ALA A 49 -1.54 -1.06 -5.47
N LEU A 50 -0.43 -1.81 -5.53
CA LEU A 50 0.82 -1.31 -6.09
C LEU A 50 0.67 -0.96 -7.57
N SER A 51 0.02 -1.82 -8.37
CA SER A 51 -0.26 -1.54 -9.78
C SER A 51 -1.11 -0.28 -9.94
N ALA A 52 -2.21 -0.18 -9.19
CA ALA A 52 -3.10 0.98 -9.24
C ALA A 52 -2.43 2.28 -8.78
N PHE A 53 -1.52 2.20 -7.80
CA PHE A 53 -0.71 3.34 -7.37
C PHE A 53 0.30 3.78 -8.45
N LEU A 54 0.97 2.81 -9.09
CA LEU A 54 1.96 3.07 -10.15
C LEU A 54 1.31 3.57 -11.45
N ASP A 55 0.08 3.16 -11.74
CA ASP A 55 -0.69 3.67 -12.89
C ASP A 55 -1.00 5.18 -12.75
N GLY A 56 -0.93 5.72 -11.54
CA GLY A 56 -1.09 7.15 -11.25
C GLY A 56 -2.49 7.68 -11.61
N PRO A 57 -2.78 8.97 -11.34
CA PRO A 57 -3.97 9.59 -11.88
C PRO A 57 -3.75 9.70 -13.40
N GLY A 58 -4.65 9.11 -14.19
CA GLY A 58 -4.66 9.31 -15.64
C GLY A 58 -5.00 10.77 -15.95
N TRP A 59 -4.00 11.66 -15.88
CA TRP A 59 -4.15 13.06 -16.29
C TRP A 59 -4.24 13.10 -17.81
N SER A 60 -5.46 13.05 -18.33
CA SER A 60 -5.72 13.21 -19.76
C SER A 60 -5.13 14.54 -20.24
N GLY A 61 -4.21 14.47 -21.20
CA GLY A 61 -3.55 15.63 -21.80
C GLY A 61 -2.20 16.04 -21.20
N VAL A 62 -1.76 15.45 -20.08
CA VAL A 62 -0.39 15.68 -19.59
C VAL A 62 0.60 14.79 -20.35
N SER A 63 0.29 13.50 -20.54
CA SER A 63 1.19 12.55 -21.21
C SER A 63 1.48 12.89 -22.67
N GLU A 64 0.53 13.50 -23.38
CA GLU A 64 0.65 13.84 -24.81
C GLU A 64 1.53 15.06 -25.06
N ASN A 65 1.76 15.89 -24.03
CA ASN A 65 2.49 17.16 -24.14
C ASN A 65 3.67 17.25 -23.15
N LEU A 66 4.10 16.11 -22.60
CA LEU A 66 5.31 16.06 -21.79
C LEU A 66 6.55 16.17 -22.70
N PRO A 67 7.48 17.08 -22.40
CA PRO A 67 8.75 17.14 -23.13
C PRO A 67 9.47 15.80 -23.04
N ARG A 68 10.09 15.39 -24.14
CA ARG A 68 10.98 14.22 -24.13
C ARG A 68 12.15 14.49 -23.20
N ARG A 69 12.75 13.42 -22.68
CA ARG A 69 13.87 13.50 -21.75
C ARG A 69 14.99 14.39 -22.30
N GLU A 70 15.25 14.28 -23.60
CA GLU A 70 16.29 15.04 -24.30
C GLU A 70 15.93 16.53 -24.38
N GLU A 71 14.65 16.86 -24.58
CA GLU A 71 14.13 18.25 -24.63
C GLU A 71 14.14 18.94 -23.26
N LEU A 72 14.13 18.18 -22.16
CA LEU A 72 14.31 18.69 -20.80
C LEU A 72 15.72 19.21 -20.55
N TYR A 73 16.74 18.53 -21.12
CA TYR A 73 18.14 18.88 -20.91
C TYR A 73 18.67 19.91 -21.92
N ASP A 74 17.98 20.08 -23.04
CA ASP A 74 18.31 21.10 -24.06
C ASP A 74 17.68 22.48 -23.77
N ARG A 75 16.93 22.60 -22.66
CA ARG A 75 16.45 23.90 -22.19
C ARG A 75 17.59 24.71 -21.59
N PRO A 76 17.80 25.97 -22.01
CA PRO A 76 18.74 26.85 -21.35
C PRO A 76 18.38 26.93 -19.86
N ALA A 77 19.38 26.66 -19.02
CA ALA A 77 19.29 26.47 -17.59
C ALA A 77 18.20 27.32 -16.91
N VAL A 78 17.21 26.61 -16.35
CA VAL A 78 16.42 26.97 -15.17
C VAL A 78 15.72 28.34 -15.25
N LEU A 79 14.39 28.32 -15.33
CA LEU A 79 13.56 29.34 -14.66
C LEU A 79 13.95 29.31 -13.18
N ARG A 80 14.99 30.06 -12.82
CA ARG A 80 15.29 30.41 -11.45
C ARG A 80 14.02 31.08 -10.95
N TYR A 81 13.32 30.43 -10.03
CA TYR A 81 12.28 31.08 -9.27
C TYR A 81 12.97 32.17 -8.45
N GLU A 82 12.97 33.39 -8.97
CA GLU A 82 13.34 34.60 -8.23
C GLU A 82 12.13 34.95 -7.34
N PRO A 83 12.22 34.80 -6.01
CA PRO A 83 11.15 35.24 -5.14
C PRO A 83 11.02 36.77 -5.23
N ALA A 84 9.87 37.25 -5.67
CA ALA A 84 9.58 38.67 -5.74
C ALA A 84 9.51 39.26 -4.31
N GLY A 85 10.56 39.98 -3.91
CA GLY A 85 10.46 40.96 -2.83
C GLY A 85 11.28 40.69 -1.58
N LEU A 86 12.62 40.68 -1.70
CA LEU A 86 13.46 41.12 -0.58
C LEU A 86 13.72 42.62 -0.77
N ARG A 87 12.92 43.43 -0.07
CA ARG A 87 13.12 44.88 0.03
C ARG A 87 14.54 45.13 0.54
N HIS A 88 15.40 45.69 -0.31
CA HIS A 88 16.61 46.34 0.16
C HIS A 88 16.19 47.51 1.04
N GLY A 89 16.29 47.33 2.36
CA GLY A 89 16.32 48.45 3.29
C GLY A 89 17.61 49.23 3.01
N SER A 90 17.48 50.39 2.37
CA SER A 90 18.54 51.38 2.30
C SER A 90 18.77 51.92 3.72
N GLY A 91 19.77 51.37 4.40
CA GLY A 91 20.37 52.00 5.56
C GLY A 91 21.40 53.04 5.13
N GLY A 92 21.28 54.24 5.70
CA GLY A 92 22.42 55.13 5.96
C GLY A 92 22.59 56.31 4.99
N GLY A 93 22.50 57.52 5.53
CA GLY A 93 22.87 58.78 4.90
C GLY A 93 22.04 59.95 5.40
#